data_AF-A0A4Y9TI64-F1
#
_entry.id   AF-A0A4Y9TI64-F1
#
_cell.length_a   1.000
_cell.length_b   1.000
_cell.length_c   1.000
_cell.angle_alpha   90.00
_cell.angle_beta   90.00
_cell.angle_gamma   90.00
#
_symmetry.space_group_name_H-M   'P 1'
#
loop_
_entity.id
_entity.type
_entity.pdbx_description
1 polymer ?
#
loop_
_entity_poly.entity_id
_entity_poly.type
_entity_poly.pdbx_seq_one_letter_code
_entity_poly.pdbx_strand_id
1 'polypeptide(L)'
;MDRMVWAGCALLFLAGGVYFNILPLLTWKKEVSVGDVLGGVSAIAAAFAAYASWKAANISKQSAEDSKLFTRAQLYVSHRQAFVELIDYLSSELDVVFVRKYELYQRLFPRNHYSGNHFDTDGNPAVLDDWAEKYQAIVDCTGRALSDAELDCWIMACGKMGEDLQCEFKPQKGLKIFLFGDNPLEAINTGFTSDPARQVFYFGEVMNRIYAFCGRQPVSPLLMDGHDFQIRFKEFFFKIKSGQTRHRVFDPDSLPDATR
;
A
#
# COMPACT_ATOMS: atom_id res chain seq x y z
N MET A 1 -5.97 -10.99 -31.14
CA MET A 1 -7.02 -11.52 -32.05
C MET A 1 -6.40 -12.71 -32.74
N ASP A 2 -6.77 -13.92 -32.33
CA ASP A 2 -5.95 -15.12 -32.54
C ASP A 2 -5.97 -15.60 -33.99
N ARG A 3 -4.79 -15.54 -34.62
CA ARG A 3 -4.49 -16.17 -35.91
C ARG A 3 -4.88 -17.64 -35.95
N MET A 4 -4.92 -18.31 -34.79
CA MET A 4 -5.32 -19.72 -34.66
C MET A 4 -6.81 -19.95 -34.89
N VAL A 5 -7.69 -19.03 -34.48
CA VAL A 5 -9.14 -19.18 -34.71
C VAL A 5 -9.46 -18.95 -36.20
N TRP A 6 -8.82 -17.94 -36.80
CA TRP A 6 -8.91 -17.70 -38.24
C TRP A 6 -8.31 -18.85 -39.06
N ALA A 7 -7.16 -19.37 -38.65
CA ALA A 7 -6.54 -20.53 -39.28
C ALA A 7 -7.43 -21.77 -39.15
N GLY A 8 -8.04 -22.02 -37.99
CA GLY A 8 -8.97 -23.13 -37.77
C GLY A 8 -10.22 -23.04 -38.66
N CYS A 9 -10.84 -21.86 -38.74
CA CYS A 9 -11.98 -21.63 -39.65
C CYS A 9 -11.59 -21.76 -41.12
N ALA A 10 -10.42 -21.24 -41.52
CA ALA A 10 -9.91 -21.36 -42.89
C ALA A 10 -9.57 -22.81 -43.26
N LEU A 11 -9.01 -23.60 -42.34
CA LEU A 11 -8.69 -25.02 -42.55
C LEU A 11 -9.96 -25.87 -42.69
N LEU A 12 -11.01 -25.56 -41.91
CA LEU A 12 -12.33 -26.19 -42.06
C LEU A 12 -13.00 -25.84 -43.40
N PHE A 13 -12.89 -24.58 -43.85
CA PHE A 13 -13.40 -24.15 -45.16
C PHE A 13 -12.62 -24.79 -46.32
N LEU A 14 -11.28 -24.88 -46.19
CA LEU A 14 -10.42 -25.55 -47.16
C LEU A 14 -10.66 -27.06 -47.19
N ALA A 15 -10.92 -27.72 -46.05
CA ALA A 15 -11.28 -29.12 -46.00
C ALA A 15 -12.60 -29.40 -46.74
N GLY A 16 -13.60 -28.51 -46.59
CA GLY A 16 -14.83 -28.55 -47.39
C GLY A 16 -14.57 -28.30 -48.89
N GLY A 17 -13.69 -27.36 -49.22
CA GLY A 17 -13.29 -27.07 -50.61
C GLY A 17 -12.50 -28.19 -51.29
N VAL A 18 -11.63 -28.89 -50.55
CA VAL A 18 -10.90 -30.07 -51.03
C VAL A 18 -11.85 -31.25 -51.26
N TYR A 19 -12.88 -31.41 -50.41
CA TYR A 19 -13.95 -32.40 -50.64
C TYR A 19 -14.72 -32.13 -51.94
N PHE A 20 -14.96 -30.86 -52.29
CA PHE A 20 -15.57 -30.47 -53.57
C PHE A 20 -14.64 -30.64 -54.78
N ASN A 21 -13.32 -30.43 -54.63
CA ASN A 21 -12.34 -30.51 -55.73
C ASN A 21 -11.84 -31.93 -56.04
N ILE A 22 -12.00 -32.89 -55.12
CA ILE A 22 -11.67 -34.31 -55.35
C ILE A 22 -12.78 -35.03 -56.16
N LEU A 23 -13.90 -34.37 -56.49
CA LEU A 23 -14.92 -34.83 -57.42
C LEU A 23 -14.74 -34.12 -58.80
N PRO A 24 -13.99 -34.67 -59.76
CA PRO A 24 -13.58 -33.95 -60.96
C PRO A 24 -14.66 -33.94 -62.07
N LEU A 25 -15.94 -33.99 -61.72
CA LEU A 25 -17.06 -34.16 -62.67
C LEU A 25 -18.30 -33.33 -62.31
N LEU A 26 -18.09 -32.08 -61.87
CA LEU A 26 -19.16 -31.08 -61.69
C LEU A 26 -19.22 -30.15 -62.91
N THR A 27 -19.53 -30.71 -64.08
CA THR A 27 -20.43 -30.01 -65.01
C THR A 27 -21.65 -29.58 -64.20
N TRP A 28 -22.11 -28.33 -64.30
CA TRP A 28 -23.37 -27.88 -63.69
C TRP A 28 -24.48 -28.89 -64.00
N LYS A 29 -24.72 -29.83 -63.08
CA LYS A 29 -25.73 -30.87 -63.24
C LYS A 29 -27.07 -30.20 -63.03
N LYS A 30 -27.96 -30.34 -64.02
CA LYS A 30 -29.39 -29.98 -63.91
C LYS A 30 -30.14 -30.81 -62.87
N GLU A 31 -29.49 -31.84 -62.31
CA GLU A 31 -30.06 -32.75 -61.31
C GLU A 31 -29.28 -32.63 -60.01
N VAL A 32 -29.95 -32.10 -58.99
CA VAL A 32 -29.44 -32.00 -57.63
C VAL A 32 -29.32 -33.41 -57.06
N SER A 33 -28.09 -33.86 -56.78
CA SER A 33 -27.83 -35.16 -56.15
C SER A 33 -28.07 -35.06 -54.64
N VAL A 34 -28.48 -36.17 -54.00
CA VAL A 34 -28.63 -36.27 -52.54
C VAL A 34 -27.34 -35.88 -51.80
N GLY A 35 -26.18 -36.11 -52.44
CA GLY A 35 -24.87 -35.68 -51.93
C GLY A 35 -24.68 -34.16 -51.90
N ASP A 36 -25.25 -33.40 -52.85
CA ASP A 36 -25.19 -31.94 -52.89
C ASP A 36 -26.08 -31.32 -51.81
N VAL A 37 -27.24 -31.95 -51.55
CA VAL A 37 -28.14 -31.57 -50.46
C VAL A 37 -27.47 -31.83 -49.10
N LEU A 38 -26.85 -32.99 -48.91
CA LEU A 38 -26.10 -33.33 -47.70
C LEU A 38 -24.88 -32.40 -47.48
N GLY A 39 -24.17 -32.04 -48.55
CA GLY A 39 -23.07 -31.08 -48.51
C GLY A 39 -23.53 -29.67 -48.13
N GLY A 40 -24.65 -29.20 -48.70
CA GLY A 40 -25.26 -27.92 -48.34
C GLY A 40 -25.74 -27.87 -46.88
N VAL A 41 -26.40 -28.94 -46.41
CA VAL A 41 -26.83 -29.07 -45.01
C VAL A 41 -25.62 -29.12 -44.06
N SER A 42 -24.55 -29.82 -44.43
CA SER A 42 -23.31 -29.88 -43.65
C SER A 42 -22.61 -28.52 -43.57
N ALA A 43 -22.55 -27.76 -44.67
CA ALA A 43 -21.97 -26.42 -44.69
C ALA A 43 -22.77 -25.42 -43.83
N ILE A 44 -24.11 -25.50 -43.87
CA ILE A 44 -24.98 -24.70 -43.02
C ILE A 44 -24.77 -25.07 -41.54
N ALA A 45 -24.71 -26.36 -41.21
CA ALA A 45 -24.43 -26.83 -39.86
C ALA A 45 -23.05 -26.36 -39.36
N ALA A 46 -22.03 -26.39 -40.21
CA ALA A 46 -20.69 -25.87 -39.89
C ALA A 46 -20.70 -24.35 -39.66
N ALA A 47 -21.48 -23.59 -40.44
CA ALA A 47 -21.65 -22.15 -40.23
C ALA A 47 -22.34 -21.84 -38.91
N PHE A 48 -23.39 -22.59 -38.54
CA PHE A 48 -24.04 -22.46 -37.24
C PHE A 48 -23.12 -22.84 -36.08
N ALA A 49 -22.32 -23.90 -36.23
CA ALA A 49 -21.33 -24.30 -35.24
C ALA A 49 -20.22 -23.26 -35.05
N ALA A 50 -19.74 -22.64 -36.14
CA ALA A 50 -18.75 -21.57 -36.10
C ALA A 50 -19.33 -20.31 -35.42
N TYR A 51 -20.56 -19.93 -35.74
CA TYR A 51 -21.25 -18.82 -35.08
C TYR A 51 -21.48 -19.06 -33.58
N ALA A 52 -21.92 -20.27 -33.21
CA ALA A 52 -22.07 -20.67 -31.81
C ALA A 52 -20.74 -20.65 -31.06
N SER A 53 -19.66 -21.15 -31.69
CA SER A 53 -18.31 -21.13 -31.13
C SER A 53 -17.78 -19.70 -30.95
N TRP A 54 -18.02 -18.81 -31.91
CA TRP A 54 -17.68 -17.39 -31.79
C TRP A 54 -18.44 -16.71 -30.65
N LYS A 55 -19.75 -16.97 -30.53
CA LYS A 55 -20.56 -16.44 -29.43
C LYS A 55 -20.09 -16.97 -28.07
N ALA A 56 -19.78 -18.26 -27.98
CA ALA A 56 -19.25 -18.88 -26.76
C ALA A 56 -17.87 -18.33 -26.39
N ALA A 57 -16.99 -18.10 -27.37
CA ALA A 57 -15.68 -17.49 -27.15
C ALA A 57 -15.80 -16.04 -26.66
N ASN A 58 -16.72 -15.25 -27.22
CA ASN A 58 -16.97 -13.88 -26.76
C ASN A 58 -17.51 -13.85 -25.32
N ILE A 59 -18.48 -14.71 -24.99
CA ILE A 59 -19.00 -14.84 -23.61
C ILE A 59 -17.89 -15.26 -22.64
N SER A 60 -17.05 -16.22 -23.04
CA SER A 60 -15.92 -16.68 -22.22
C SER A 60 -14.89 -15.58 -22.01
N LYS A 61 -14.59 -14.80 -23.04
CA LYS A 61 -13.69 -13.64 -22.94
C LYS A 61 -14.23 -12.60 -21.98
N GLN A 62 -15.51 -12.22 -22.11
CA GLN A 62 -16.16 -11.27 -21.23
C GLN A 62 -16.18 -11.78 -19.78
N SER A 63 -16.55 -13.05 -19.58
CA SER A 63 -16.53 -13.70 -18.26
C SER A 63 -15.13 -13.72 -17.64
N ALA A 64 -14.08 -13.94 -18.44
CA ALA A 64 -12.70 -13.90 -17.97
C ALA A 64 -12.25 -12.48 -17.60
N GLU A 65 -12.70 -11.46 -18.33
CA GLU A 65 -12.44 -10.05 -18.00
C GLU A 65 -13.14 -9.66 -16.70
N ASP A 66 -14.42 -9.99 -16.55
CA ASP A 66 -15.21 -9.74 -15.34
C ASP A 66 -14.62 -10.47 -14.11
N SER A 67 -14.21 -11.73 -14.29
CA SER A 67 -13.58 -12.52 -13.23
C SER A 67 -12.25 -11.91 -12.77
N LYS A 68 -11.46 -11.35 -13.69
CA LYS A 68 -10.21 -10.65 -13.35
C LYS A 68 -10.49 -9.39 -12.55
N LEU A 69 -11.48 -8.59 -12.94
CA LEU A 69 -11.87 -7.38 -12.22
C LEU A 69 -12.37 -7.72 -10.81
N PHE A 70 -13.26 -8.71 -10.70
CA PHE A 70 -13.78 -9.16 -9.41
C PHE A 70 -12.68 -9.67 -8.48
N THR A 71 -11.77 -10.51 -9.00
CA THR A 71 -10.64 -11.04 -8.22
C THR A 71 -9.75 -9.91 -7.70
N ARG A 72 -9.45 -8.90 -8.52
CA ARG A 72 -8.66 -7.73 -8.09
C ARG A 72 -9.38 -6.92 -7.02
N ALA A 73 -10.68 -6.71 -7.17
CA ALA A 73 -11.48 -6.02 -6.17
C ALA A 73 -11.44 -6.76 -4.82
N GLN A 74 -11.57 -8.08 -4.85
CA GLN A 74 -11.49 -8.92 -3.66
C GLN A 74 -10.08 -8.90 -3.02
N LEU A 75 -9.01 -8.95 -3.83
CA LEU A 75 -7.63 -8.80 -3.35
C LEU A 75 -7.40 -7.43 -2.71
N TYR A 76 -7.85 -6.36 -3.35
CA TYR A 76 -7.77 -5.01 -2.79
C TYR A 76 -8.50 -4.90 -1.44
N VAL A 77 -9.75 -5.36 -1.37
CA VAL A 77 -10.56 -5.28 -0.15
C VAL A 77 -9.92 -6.08 0.98
N SER A 78 -9.52 -7.33 0.71
CA SER A 78 -8.90 -8.20 1.71
C SER A 78 -7.54 -7.67 2.19
N HIS A 79 -6.68 -7.24 1.29
CA HIS A 79 -5.37 -6.70 1.64
C HIS A 79 -5.46 -5.38 2.41
N ARG A 80 -6.35 -4.47 2.01
CA ARG A 80 -6.62 -3.24 2.76
C ARG A 80 -7.18 -3.55 4.15
N GLN A 81 -8.07 -4.52 4.27
CA GLN A 81 -8.62 -4.92 5.56
C GLN A 81 -7.50 -5.47 6.46
N ALA A 82 -6.67 -6.39 5.96
CA ALA A 82 -5.53 -6.93 6.71
C ALA A 82 -4.54 -5.83 7.14
N PHE A 83 -4.31 -4.83 6.29
CA PHE A 83 -3.50 -3.67 6.66
C PHE A 83 -4.12 -2.87 7.80
N VAL A 84 -5.43 -2.59 7.74
CA VAL A 84 -6.12 -1.85 8.81
C VAL A 84 -6.08 -2.62 10.12
N GLU A 85 -6.30 -3.93 10.09
CA GLU A 85 -6.21 -4.81 11.26
C GLU A 85 -4.81 -4.80 11.87
N LEU A 86 -3.76 -4.84 11.05
CA LEU A 86 -2.38 -4.67 11.50
C LEU A 86 -2.18 -3.32 12.19
N ILE A 87 -2.64 -2.24 11.57
CA ILE A 87 -2.49 -0.89 12.13
C ILE A 87 -3.25 -0.74 13.46
N ASP A 88 -4.44 -1.31 13.57
CA ASP A 88 -5.22 -1.35 14.82
C ASP A 88 -4.50 -2.13 15.91
N TYR A 89 -3.92 -3.29 15.55
CA TYR A 89 -3.09 -4.07 16.45
C TYR A 89 -1.89 -3.27 16.97
N LEU A 90 -1.13 -2.61 16.08
CA LEU A 90 0.00 -1.75 16.46
C LEU A 90 -0.42 -0.59 17.36
N SER A 91 -1.57 0.01 17.09
CA SER A 91 -2.14 1.06 17.95
C SER A 91 -2.40 0.58 19.38
N SER A 92 -2.83 -0.67 19.54
CA SER A 92 -3.07 -1.27 20.85
C SER A 92 -1.78 -1.71 21.55
N GLU A 93 -0.85 -2.32 20.81
CA GLU A 93 0.38 -2.91 21.35
C GLU A 93 1.42 -1.84 21.71
N LEU A 94 1.63 -0.85 20.85
CA LEU A 94 2.65 0.18 21.00
C LEU A 94 2.10 1.48 21.61
N ASP A 95 0.82 1.50 21.97
CA ASP A 95 0.16 2.66 22.57
C ASP A 95 0.32 3.94 21.72
N VAL A 96 0.12 3.78 20.41
CA VAL A 96 0.13 4.83 19.38
C VAL A 96 -1.25 4.98 18.74
N VAL A 97 -1.52 6.11 18.12
CA VAL A 97 -2.75 6.40 17.37
C VAL A 97 -2.39 6.68 15.93
N PHE A 98 -2.98 5.92 15.00
CA PHE A 98 -2.85 6.21 13.58
C PHE A 98 -4.00 7.10 13.11
N VAL A 99 -3.69 8.32 12.69
CA VAL A 99 -4.69 9.35 12.38
C VAL A 99 -5.30 9.16 10.98
N ARG A 100 -4.48 8.74 10.00
CA ARG A 100 -4.89 8.64 8.59
C ARG A 100 -4.53 7.30 7.94
N LYS A 101 -5.10 6.22 8.47
CA LYS A 101 -4.83 4.84 8.03
C LYS A 101 -5.05 4.63 6.53
N TYR A 102 -6.07 5.27 5.96
CA TYR A 102 -6.36 5.16 4.53
C TYR A 102 -5.31 5.85 3.65
N GLU A 103 -4.90 7.07 4.01
CA GLU A 103 -3.84 7.79 3.30
C GLU A 103 -2.50 7.05 3.40
N LEU A 104 -2.20 6.48 4.58
CA LEU A 104 -1.04 5.63 4.79
C LEU A 104 -1.04 4.41 3.86
N TYR A 105 -2.17 3.71 3.75
CA TYR A 105 -2.32 2.60 2.81
C TYR A 105 -2.12 3.05 1.35
N GLN A 106 -2.72 4.17 0.94
CA GLN A 106 -2.56 4.68 -0.42
C GLN A 106 -1.13 5.10 -0.74
N ARG A 107 -0.40 5.65 0.24
CA ARG A 107 1.02 6.02 0.09
C ARG A 107 1.90 4.79 -0.12
N LEU A 108 1.62 3.72 0.63
CA LEU A 108 2.34 2.44 0.54
C LEU A 108 1.95 1.63 -0.70
N PHE A 109 0.69 1.69 -1.13
CA PHE A 109 0.18 0.88 -2.24
C PHE A 109 -0.58 1.75 -3.26
N PRO A 110 0.09 2.70 -3.94
CA PRO A 110 -0.56 3.69 -4.80
C PRO A 110 -1.20 3.10 -6.06
N ARG A 111 -0.89 1.85 -6.39
CA ARG A 111 -1.46 1.13 -7.54
C ARG A 111 -2.62 0.22 -7.16
N ASN A 112 -2.80 -0.05 -5.88
CA ASN A 112 -3.89 -0.90 -5.37
C ASN A 112 -5.17 -0.08 -5.28
N HIS A 113 -5.85 0.03 -6.42
CA HIS A 113 -7.19 0.59 -6.55
C HIS A 113 -8.08 -0.36 -7.34
N TYR A 114 -9.40 -0.26 -7.15
CA TYR A 114 -10.39 -1.07 -7.87
C TYR A 114 -10.26 -0.93 -9.41
N SER A 115 -9.83 0.24 -9.89
CA SER A 115 -9.60 0.54 -11.31
C SER A 115 -8.17 0.26 -11.79
N GLY A 116 -7.30 -0.29 -10.92
CA GLY A 116 -5.90 -0.55 -11.22
C GLY A 116 -5.68 -1.62 -12.30
N ASN A 117 -4.61 -1.45 -13.07
CA ASN A 117 -4.21 -2.40 -14.11
C ASN A 117 -3.69 -3.72 -13.52
N HIS A 118 -3.10 -3.66 -12.33
CA HIS A 118 -2.53 -4.78 -11.60
C HIS A 118 -2.65 -4.54 -10.08
N PHE A 119 -2.43 -5.58 -9.29
CA PHE A 119 -2.42 -5.53 -7.82
C PHE A 119 -1.00 -5.84 -7.36
N ASP A 120 -0.43 -4.97 -6.52
CA ASP A 120 0.90 -5.11 -5.94
C ASP A 120 0.77 -5.57 -4.48
N THR A 121 1.43 -6.68 -4.13
CA THR A 121 1.54 -7.12 -2.73
C THR A 121 2.62 -6.38 -1.97
N ASP A 122 3.63 -5.87 -2.68
CA ASP A 122 4.80 -5.25 -2.09
C ASP A 122 4.57 -3.74 -1.95
N GLY A 123 5.06 -3.18 -0.83
CA GLY A 123 4.93 -1.75 -0.58
C GLY A 123 5.82 -0.91 -1.50
N ASN A 124 5.45 0.37 -1.64
CA ASN A 124 6.16 1.33 -2.48
C ASN A 124 7.62 1.49 -2.01
N PRO A 125 8.62 1.06 -2.81
CA PRO A 125 10.03 1.10 -2.44
C PRO A 125 10.48 2.49 -2.00
N ALA A 126 10.12 3.52 -2.77
CA ALA A 126 10.62 4.87 -2.55
C ALA A 126 10.14 5.46 -1.21
N VAL A 127 8.92 5.11 -0.77
CA VAL A 127 8.39 5.57 0.52
C VAL A 127 9.11 4.87 1.66
N LEU A 128 9.32 3.55 1.53
CA LEU A 128 9.96 2.76 2.57
C LEU A 128 11.44 3.15 2.71
N ASP A 129 12.16 3.33 1.60
CA ASP A 129 13.57 3.72 1.61
C ASP A 129 13.74 5.16 2.18
N ASP A 130 12.84 6.10 1.87
CA ASP A 130 12.81 7.45 2.47
C ASP A 130 12.61 7.41 4.00
N TRP A 131 11.71 6.54 4.49
CA TRP A 131 11.53 6.35 5.93
C TRP A 131 12.76 5.75 6.60
N ALA A 132 13.43 4.79 5.95
CA ALA A 132 14.66 4.19 6.46
C ALA A 132 15.77 5.25 6.61
N GLU A 133 15.95 6.10 5.58
CA GLU A 133 16.94 7.18 5.59
C GLU A 133 16.65 8.19 6.70
N LYS A 134 15.40 8.62 6.85
CA LYS A 134 14.98 9.56 7.91
C LYS A 134 15.18 8.97 9.31
N TYR A 135 14.80 7.71 9.50
CA TYR A 135 14.99 7.04 10.78
C TYR A 135 16.48 6.90 11.11
N GLN A 136 17.30 6.48 10.13
CA GLN A 136 18.74 6.36 10.32
C GLN A 136 19.37 7.72 10.68
N ALA A 137 18.96 8.81 10.03
CA ALA A 137 19.44 10.15 10.36
C ALA A 137 19.09 10.57 11.81
N ILE A 138 17.90 10.19 12.31
CA ILE A 138 17.51 10.40 13.71
C ILE A 138 18.42 9.60 14.64
N VAL A 139 18.69 8.33 14.31
CA VAL A 139 19.53 7.42 15.09
C VAL A 139 20.99 7.91 15.12
N ASP A 140 21.56 8.28 13.99
CA ASP A 140 22.95 8.73 13.87
C ASP A 140 23.23 9.99 14.72
N CYS A 141 22.24 10.88 14.85
CA CYS A 141 22.35 12.05 15.72
C CYS A 141 22.53 11.70 17.20
N THR A 142 22.10 10.51 17.62
CA THR A 142 22.20 10.08 19.02
C THR A 142 23.63 9.68 19.40
N GLY A 143 24.46 9.29 18.42
CA GLY A 143 25.87 8.95 18.62
C GLY A 143 26.80 10.14 18.85
N ARG A 144 26.27 11.37 18.85
CA ARG A 144 27.06 12.61 18.97
C ARG A 144 26.54 13.52 20.07
N ALA A 145 27.44 14.40 20.49
CA ALA A 145 27.19 15.46 21.47
C ALA A 145 26.37 16.61 20.86
N LEU A 146 25.04 16.54 20.90
CA LEU A 146 24.19 17.62 20.38
C LEU A 146 24.18 18.86 21.28
N SER A 147 24.19 20.04 20.66
CA SER A 147 23.85 21.31 21.30
C SER A 147 22.33 21.46 21.48
N ASP A 148 21.90 22.41 22.32
CA ASP A 148 20.48 22.70 22.56
C ASP A 148 19.72 23.02 21.24
N ALA A 149 20.35 23.73 20.30
CA ALA A 149 19.76 24.02 18.99
C ALA A 149 19.65 22.79 18.08
N GLU A 150 20.58 21.85 18.20
CA GLU A 150 20.52 20.59 17.44
C GLU A 150 19.51 19.62 18.04
N LEU A 151 19.31 19.65 19.36
CA LEU A 151 18.24 18.91 20.03
C LEU A 151 16.87 19.40 19.58
N ASP A 152 16.67 20.71 19.40
CA ASP A 152 15.46 21.26 18.78
C ASP A 152 15.21 20.65 17.39
N CYS A 153 16.22 20.69 16.53
CA CYS A 153 16.12 20.14 15.18
C CYS A 153 15.85 18.62 15.19
N TRP A 154 16.46 17.91 16.13
CA TRP A 154 16.25 16.48 16.31
C TRP A 154 14.82 16.14 16.75
N ILE A 155 14.23 16.91 17.68
CA ILE A 155 12.83 16.76 18.09
C ILE A 155 11.89 17.02 16.90
N MET A 156 12.15 18.06 16.10
CA MET A 156 11.36 18.34 14.89
C MET A 156 11.47 17.22 13.85
N ALA A 157 12.66 16.64 13.67
CA ALA A 157 12.85 15.48 12.79
C ALA A 157 12.02 14.28 13.25
N CYS A 158 11.97 14.02 14.56
CA CYS A 158 11.11 12.98 15.14
C CYS A 158 9.62 13.28 14.93
N GLY A 159 9.19 14.54 15.07
CA GLY A 159 7.82 14.96 14.78
C GLY A 159 7.44 14.68 13.32
N LYS A 160 8.31 15.07 12.38
CA LYS A 160 8.14 14.79 10.95
C LYS A 160 8.08 13.29 10.63
N MET A 161 8.86 12.48 11.34
CA MET A 161 8.79 11.02 11.22
C MET A 161 7.41 10.48 11.65
N GLY A 162 6.86 11.00 12.75
CA GLY A 162 5.50 10.67 13.20
C GLY A 162 4.44 11.05 12.17
N GLU A 163 4.54 12.24 11.57
CA GLU A 163 3.67 12.68 10.47
C GLU A 163 3.78 11.75 9.24
N ASP A 164 5.00 11.38 8.85
CA ASP A 164 5.24 10.51 7.71
C ASP A 164 4.63 9.11 7.91
N LEU A 165 4.75 8.57 9.11
CA LEU A 165 4.15 7.29 9.54
C LEU A 165 2.65 7.40 9.85
N GLN A 166 2.09 8.63 9.84
CA GLN A 166 0.72 8.93 10.26
C GLN A 166 0.42 8.43 11.68
N CYS A 167 1.42 8.43 12.56
CA CYS A 167 1.33 7.94 13.93
C CYS A 167 1.58 9.05 14.95
N GLU A 168 0.72 9.11 15.95
CA GLU A 168 0.86 9.96 17.13
C GLU A 168 1.02 9.08 18.37
N PHE A 169 1.89 9.46 19.30
CA PHE A 169 1.99 8.76 20.57
C PHE A 169 0.77 9.08 21.42
N LYS A 170 0.16 8.07 22.07
CA LYS A 170 -0.94 8.36 23.00
C LYS A 170 -0.46 9.31 24.09
N PRO A 171 -1.34 10.21 24.57
CA PRO A 171 -0.99 11.11 25.64
C PRO A 171 -0.51 10.35 26.87
N GLN A 172 0.80 10.40 27.13
CA GLN A 172 1.33 9.95 28.41
C GLN A 172 1.01 10.97 29.49
N LYS A 173 0.82 10.49 30.73
CA LYS A 173 0.69 11.37 31.88
C LYS A 173 2.00 12.10 32.15
N GLY A 174 1.90 13.33 32.63
CA GLY A 174 3.03 14.12 33.08
C GLY A 174 3.60 15.06 32.04
N LEU A 175 4.73 15.66 32.43
CA LEU A 175 5.34 16.79 31.76
C LEU A 175 5.89 16.45 30.36
N LYS A 176 5.48 17.23 29.36
CA LYS A 176 5.91 17.10 27.96
C LYS A 176 6.52 18.39 27.41
N ILE A 177 7.40 18.26 26.42
CA ILE A 177 7.98 19.38 25.68
C ILE A 177 6.96 19.92 24.66
N PHE A 178 6.74 21.22 24.69
CA PHE A 178 5.98 22.00 23.72
C PHE A 178 6.90 23.00 23.03
N LEU A 179 6.92 23.00 21.69
CA LEU A 179 7.76 23.92 20.90
C LEU A 179 6.97 25.15 20.44
N PHE A 180 7.67 26.28 20.39
CA PHE A 180 7.24 27.52 19.70
C PHE A 180 5.88 28.11 20.13
N GLY A 181 5.49 28.01 21.40
CA GLY A 181 4.31 28.73 21.89
C GLY A 181 4.42 29.09 23.36
N ASP A 182 3.95 30.29 23.69
CA ASP A 182 3.81 30.76 25.07
C ASP A 182 2.63 30.06 25.79
N ASN A 183 1.67 29.56 25.00
CA ASN A 183 0.49 28.82 25.44
C ASN A 183 0.48 27.39 24.86
N PRO A 184 0.21 26.35 25.66
CA PRO A 184 0.05 24.96 25.20
C PRO A 184 -0.94 24.75 24.06
N LEU A 185 -1.97 25.60 23.95
CA LEU A 185 -2.99 25.52 22.88
C LEU A 185 -2.45 25.96 21.51
N GLU A 186 -1.39 26.76 21.49
CA GLU A 186 -0.76 27.29 20.27
C GLU A 186 0.60 26.61 19.99
N ALA A 187 1.12 25.88 20.97
CA ALA A 187 2.43 25.24 20.89
C ALA A 187 2.35 23.84 20.29
N ILE A 188 3.42 23.44 19.60
CA ILE A 188 3.54 22.11 19.00
C ILE A 188 3.84 21.10 20.11
N ASN A 189 2.87 20.26 20.46
CA ASN A 189 3.08 19.14 21.38
C ASN A 189 3.94 18.08 20.71
N THR A 190 5.14 17.86 21.25
CA THR A 190 6.10 16.92 20.66
C THR A 190 5.93 15.49 21.16
N GLY A 191 5.15 15.29 22.23
CA GLY A 191 5.01 14.00 22.89
C GLY A 191 6.24 13.56 23.70
N PHE A 192 7.37 14.27 23.65
CA PHE A 192 8.58 13.94 24.40
C PHE A 192 8.44 14.27 25.89
N THR A 193 8.78 13.30 26.73
CA THR A 193 8.95 13.48 28.18
C THR A 193 10.44 13.74 28.47
N SER A 194 10.90 13.57 29.70
CA SER A 194 12.34 13.67 30.00
C SER A 194 13.19 12.53 29.40
N ASP A 195 12.57 11.44 28.94
CA ASP A 195 13.24 10.30 28.30
C ASP A 195 12.78 10.18 26.84
N PRO A 196 13.69 10.28 25.86
CA PRO A 196 13.36 10.18 24.45
C PRO A 196 13.30 8.75 23.90
N ALA A 197 13.71 7.74 24.68
CA ALA A 197 13.92 6.37 24.19
C ALA A 197 12.65 5.75 23.61
N ARG A 198 11.52 5.93 24.30
CA ARG A 198 10.26 5.29 23.93
C ARG A 198 9.83 5.69 22.52
N GLN A 199 9.85 6.99 22.21
CA GLN A 199 9.40 7.51 20.92
C GLN A 199 10.25 6.96 19.78
N VAL A 200 11.58 7.00 19.93
CA VAL A 200 12.51 6.58 18.87
C VAL A 200 12.49 5.06 18.68
N PHE A 201 12.39 4.30 19.77
CA PHE A 201 12.22 2.85 19.71
C PHE A 201 10.92 2.48 18.99
N TYR A 202 9.80 3.14 19.33
CA TYR A 202 8.49 2.86 18.74
C TYR A 202 8.39 3.23 17.26
N PHE A 203 9.09 4.27 16.79
CA PHE A 203 9.18 4.50 15.34
C PHE A 203 9.80 3.29 14.62
N GLY A 204 10.90 2.75 15.16
CA GLY A 204 11.55 1.55 14.60
C GLY A 204 10.64 0.33 14.62
N GLU A 205 9.92 0.10 15.72
CA GLU A 205 8.95 -1.00 15.83
C GLU A 205 7.77 -0.85 14.85
N VAL A 206 7.16 0.34 14.76
CA VAL A 206 6.09 0.62 13.78
C VAL A 206 6.58 0.36 12.37
N MET A 207 7.76 0.88 12.02
CA MET A 207 8.38 0.66 10.71
C MET A 207 8.58 -0.83 10.43
N ASN A 208 9.15 -1.59 11.37
CA ASN A 208 9.41 -3.02 11.18
C ASN A 208 8.14 -3.82 10.89
N ARG A 209 7.04 -3.49 11.56
CA ARG A 209 5.76 -4.16 11.39
C ARG A 209 5.12 -3.83 10.04
N ILE A 210 5.22 -2.56 9.62
CA ILE A 210 4.79 -2.14 8.28
C ILE A 210 5.70 -2.77 7.20
N TYR A 211 7.02 -2.81 7.42
CA TYR A 211 7.99 -3.37 6.48
C TYR A 211 7.74 -4.86 6.27
N ALA A 212 7.47 -5.61 7.33
CA ALA A 212 7.10 -7.02 7.23
C ALA A 212 5.85 -7.21 6.36
N PHE A 213 4.83 -6.37 6.53
CA PHE A 213 3.63 -6.39 5.69
C PHE A 213 3.95 -6.03 4.23
N CYS A 214 4.87 -5.10 4.00
CA CYS A 214 5.32 -4.66 2.67
C CYS A 214 6.39 -5.54 2.02
N GLY A 215 6.78 -6.67 2.63
CA GLY A 215 7.82 -7.57 2.09
C GLY A 215 9.25 -7.01 2.14
N ARG A 216 9.55 -6.13 3.10
CA ARG A 216 10.87 -5.48 3.27
C ARG A 216 11.65 -6.00 4.47
N GLN A 217 12.97 -5.85 4.38
CA GLN A 217 13.88 -6.14 5.49
C GLN A 217 13.69 -5.14 6.62
N PRO A 218 13.66 -5.57 7.89
CA PRO A 218 13.47 -4.69 9.02
C PRO A 218 14.65 -3.72 9.21
N VAL A 219 14.37 -2.57 9.81
CA VAL A 219 15.37 -1.69 10.42
C VAL A 219 15.72 -2.20 11.82
N SER A 220 16.87 -1.79 12.35
CA SER A 220 17.22 -2.04 13.75
C SER A 220 16.64 -0.92 14.62
N PRO A 221 15.65 -1.19 15.51
CA PRO A 221 15.18 -0.18 16.44
C PRO A 221 16.32 0.26 17.38
N LEU A 222 16.38 1.55 17.67
CA LEU A 222 17.36 2.07 18.61
C LEU A 222 16.94 1.82 20.05
N LEU A 223 17.76 1.06 20.77
CA LEU A 223 17.68 0.93 22.22
C LEU A 223 18.61 1.97 22.86
N MET A 224 18.03 2.88 23.63
CA MET A 224 18.78 3.99 24.25
C MET A 224 19.16 3.74 25.71
N ASP A 225 18.93 2.54 26.27
CA ASP A 225 19.26 2.27 27.67
C ASP A 225 20.76 2.49 27.94
N GLY A 226 21.07 3.38 28.88
CA GLY A 226 22.44 3.78 29.21
C GLY A 226 23.13 4.68 28.17
N HIS A 227 22.41 5.23 27.20
CA HIS A 227 22.99 6.09 26.16
C HIS A 227 23.29 7.50 26.70
N ASP A 228 24.48 8.04 26.44
CA ASP A 228 24.86 9.42 26.80
C ASP A 228 23.88 10.48 26.28
N PHE A 229 23.23 10.16 25.16
CA PHE A 229 22.18 10.99 24.56
C PHE A 229 21.00 11.21 25.50
N GLN A 230 20.56 10.17 26.23
CA GLN A 230 19.45 10.28 27.18
C GLN A 230 19.78 11.28 28.30
N ILE A 231 21.01 11.25 28.80
CA ILE A 231 21.47 12.15 29.87
C ILE A 231 21.39 13.60 29.41
N ARG A 232 21.92 13.90 28.21
CA ARG A 232 21.90 15.25 27.63
C ARG A 232 20.50 15.72 27.29
N PHE A 233 19.66 14.84 26.74
CA PHE A 233 18.27 15.16 26.45
C PHE A 233 17.51 15.49 27.74
N LYS A 234 17.77 14.74 28.82
CA LYS A 234 17.19 15.00 30.13
C LYS A 234 17.66 16.34 30.73
N GLU A 235 18.94 16.68 30.59
CA GLU A 235 19.45 18.02 30.97
C GLU A 235 18.75 19.13 30.18
N PHE A 236 18.60 18.95 28.87
CA PHE A 236 17.89 19.88 28.00
C PHE A 236 16.41 20.03 28.42
N PHE A 237 15.72 18.94 28.72
CA PHE A 237 14.36 18.95 29.26
C PHE A 237 14.27 19.80 30.54
N PHE A 238 15.23 19.67 31.47
CA PHE A 238 15.26 20.48 32.69
C PHE A 238 15.57 21.95 32.43
N LYS A 239 16.44 22.27 31.47
CA LYS A 239 16.66 23.66 31.02
C LYS A 239 15.36 24.28 30.51
N ILE A 240 14.60 23.54 29.68
CA ILE A 240 13.28 24.00 29.20
C ILE A 240 12.34 24.24 30.38
N LYS A 241 12.23 23.27 31.30
CA LYS A 241 11.37 23.36 32.48
C LYS A 241 11.72 24.56 33.36
N SER A 242 13.00 24.92 33.46
CA SER A 242 13.48 26.07 34.24
C SER A 242 13.30 27.42 33.54
N GLY A 243 12.74 27.46 32.33
CA GLY A 243 12.52 28.70 31.58
C GLY A 243 13.78 29.27 30.90
N GLN A 244 14.86 28.50 30.83
CA GLN A 244 16.13 28.92 30.20
C GLN A 244 16.10 28.85 28.66
N THR A 245 14.99 28.38 28.08
CA THR A 245 14.79 28.26 26.63
C THR A 245 13.47 28.90 26.20
N ARG A 246 13.31 29.08 24.89
CA ARG A 246 12.05 29.54 24.27
C ARG A 246 10.92 28.50 24.33
N HIS A 247 11.24 27.24 24.63
CA HIS A 247 10.25 26.17 24.72
C HIS A 247 9.65 26.13 26.11
N ARG A 248 8.61 25.30 26.26
CA ARG A 248 7.92 25.12 27.53
C ARG A 248 7.67 23.65 27.81
N VAL A 249 7.55 23.36 29.09
CA VAL A 249 7.17 22.04 29.58
C VAL A 249 5.85 22.17 30.32
N PHE A 250 4.82 21.45 29.88
CA PHE A 250 3.49 21.46 30.49
C PHE A 250 3.00 20.03 30.71
N ASP A 251 2.15 19.85 31.72
CA ASP A 251 1.37 18.62 31.85
C ASP A 251 0.07 18.82 31.06
N PRO A 252 -0.17 18.07 29.96
CA PRO A 252 -1.39 18.23 29.19
C PRO A 252 -2.65 17.91 29.99
N ASP A 253 -2.57 17.08 31.04
CA ASP A 253 -3.70 16.76 31.91
C ASP A 253 -4.03 17.90 32.90
N SER A 254 -3.11 18.87 33.04
CA SER A 254 -3.30 20.06 33.87
C SER A 254 -3.92 21.25 33.12
N LEU A 255 -4.11 21.11 31.80
CA LEU A 255 -4.75 22.13 31.00
C LEU A 255 -6.26 22.08 31.24
N PRO A 256 -6.93 23.23 31.46
CA PRO A 256 -8.38 23.26 31.50
C PRO A 256 -8.90 22.68 30.19
N ASP A 257 -9.88 21.78 30.27
CA ASP A 257 -10.56 21.18 29.11
C ASP A 257 -10.92 22.30 28.13
N ALA A 258 -10.13 22.46 27.07
CA ALA A 258 -10.55 23.19 25.90
C ALA A 258 -11.59 22.29 25.25
N THR A 259 -12.85 22.51 25.62
CA THR A 259 -14.06 21.94 25.02
C THR A 259 -13.85 21.63 23.55
N ARG A 260 -13.90 20.33 23.22
CA ARG A 260 -14.22 19.84 21.88
C ARG A 260 -15.70 20.08 21.58
#